data_AF-A0A972FJF9-F1
#
_entry.id   AF-A0A972FJF9-F1
#
_cell.length_a   1.000
_cell.length_b   1.000
_cell.length_c   1.000
_cell.angle_alpha   90.00
_cell.angle_beta   90.00
_cell.angle_gamma   90.00
#
_symmetry.space_group_name_H-M   'P 1'
#
loop_
_entity.id
_entity.type
_entity.pdbx_description
1 polymer ?
#
loop_
_entity_poly.entity_id
_entity_poly.type
_entity_poly.pdbx_seq_one_letter_code
_entity_poly.pdbx_strand_id
1 'polypeptide(L)'
;MKDIATRFAQNPILSPSDIPSSTKGLEITCLLNPGVFEFDGKKWLIVRVAERPAQKETTISFPVLTPNGKTEIIEISKDHPDLIATDARVINYQGKDYLTTLSHLRLLSSEDGIHFTEPEGYPLLVGEGDQETFGIEDCRVVEIEGTYYLTFTSVSDKGVAVGLRTTKDWKTFEKHGLIFPAHNKDCAIFEEKVNGKFYALHRPSSVDIGGNYIWIASSPDGLHWGEHKCIVTTRKGHWDSKRVGAGAAPIKTHKGWLEIYHGANENHQYCLGAFLLDLDNPTKVISRTDAPIMVPTADYEISGFFGNVVFTNGHIVEPDDDTVTMYYGASDEFVCGATFSIKEILSLLKPV
;
A
#
# COMPACT_ATOMS: atom_id res chain seq x y z
N MET A 1 6.44 -9.40 23.33
CA MET A 1 6.25 -8.99 21.92
C MET A 1 7.57 -8.41 21.47
N LYS A 2 8.14 -8.84 20.33
CA LYS A 2 9.47 -8.37 19.91
C LYS A 2 9.27 -7.31 18.83
N ASP A 3 9.15 -6.06 19.23
CA ASP A 3 9.30 -4.93 18.30
C ASP A 3 10.80 -4.74 18.09
N ILE A 4 11.27 -5.00 16.87
CA ILE A 4 12.68 -4.88 16.48
C ILE A 4 12.92 -3.66 15.56
N ALA A 5 11.88 -2.87 15.28
CA ALA A 5 11.99 -1.71 14.42
C ALA A 5 12.77 -0.60 15.12
N THR A 6 13.80 -0.08 14.45
CA THR A 6 14.46 1.16 14.89
C THR A 6 13.83 2.34 14.16
N ARG A 7 12.85 2.97 14.81
CA ARG A 7 12.14 4.14 14.27
C ARG A 7 13.08 5.32 14.10
N PHE A 8 12.88 6.11 13.04
CA PHE A 8 13.57 7.38 12.88
C PHE A 8 13.21 8.34 14.02
N ALA A 9 14.20 9.10 14.49
CA ALA A 9 13.99 10.10 15.52
C ALA A 9 13.11 11.28 15.04
N GLN A 10 13.04 11.47 13.71
CA GLN A 10 12.31 12.54 13.04
C GLN A 10 10.86 12.16 12.74
N ASN A 11 10.39 10.97 13.11
CA ASN A 11 9.01 10.59 12.84
C ASN A 11 8.00 11.49 13.57
N PRO A 12 6.86 11.83 12.93
CA PRO A 12 6.52 11.53 11.53
C PRO A 12 7.35 12.37 10.53
N ILE A 13 7.81 11.76 9.44
CA ILE A 13 8.63 12.46 8.42
C ILE A 13 7.78 13.23 7.40
N LEU A 14 6.51 12.85 7.23
CA LEU A 14 5.52 13.65 6.52
C LEU A 14 4.16 13.57 7.22
N SER A 15 3.49 14.71 7.24
CA SER A 15 2.15 14.92 7.77
C SER A 15 1.28 15.63 6.73
N PRO A 16 -0.07 15.53 6.83
CA PRO A 16 -0.98 16.20 5.90
C PRO A 16 -0.72 17.71 5.74
N SER A 17 -0.22 18.38 6.77
CA SER A 17 0.11 19.82 6.74
C SER A 17 1.36 20.17 5.93
N ASP A 18 2.21 19.21 5.60
CA ASP A 18 3.48 19.47 4.90
C ASP A 18 3.31 19.65 3.38
N ILE A 19 2.14 19.27 2.85
CA ILE A 19 1.87 19.25 1.42
C ILE A 19 0.59 20.08 1.13
N PRO A 20 0.59 20.98 0.13
CA PRO A 20 -0.62 21.71 -0.24
C PRO A 20 -1.62 20.78 -0.95
N SER A 21 -2.92 21.02 -0.73
CA SER A 21 -4.00 20.31 -1.43
C SER A 21 -3.88 20.44 -2.95
N SER A 22 -4.22 19.39 -3.69
CA SER A 22 -4.17 19.34 -5.15
C SER A 22 -5.09 20.37 -5.82
N THR A 23 -6.23 20.65 -5.19
CA THR A 23 -7.27 21.54 -5.71
C THR A 23 -7.77 22.47 -4.61
N LYS A 24 -7.97 23.75 -4.94
CA LYS A 24 -8.52 24.74 -4.02
C LYS A 24 -9.90 24.28 -3.49
N GLY A 25 -10.05 24.28 -2.17
CA GLY A 25 -11.29 23.89 -1.49
C GLY A 25 -11.31 22.45 -0.99
N LEU A 26 -10.26 21.66 -1.28
CA LEU A 26 -10.01 20.38 -0.66
C LEU A 26 -9.01 20.52 0.51
N GLU A 27 -9.10 19.58 1.44
CA GLU A 27 -8.14 19.36 2.52
C GLU A 27 -7.49 17.99 2.34
N ILE A 28 -6.17 17.90 2.53
CA ILE A 28 -5.49 16.62 2.69
C ILE A 28 -5.83 16.12 4.09
N THR A 29 -6.43 14.93 4.16
CA THR A 29 -6.79 14.31 5.43
C THR A 29 -5.78 13.27 5.87
N CYS A 30 -5.18 12.57 4.91
CA CYS A 30 -4.31 11.43 5.16
C CYS A 30 -3.16 11.40 4.17
N LEU A 31 -1.94 11.15 4.66
CA LEU A 31 -0.81 10.67 3.88
C LEU A 31 -0.58 9.20 4.22
N LEU A 32 -0.59 8.35 3.21
CA LEU A 32 -0.76 6.91 3.38
C LEU A 32 0.28 6.13 2.58
N ASN A 33 0.68 5.01 3.16
CA ASN A 33 1.20 3.81 2.49
C ASN A 33 2.11 4.09 1.29
N PRO A 34 3.28 4.73 1.48
CA PRO A 34 4.14 5.12 0.37
C PRO A 34 4.79 3.92 -0.29
N GLY A 35 4.72 3.85 -1.62
CA GLY A 35 5.68 3.07 -2.39
C GLY A 35 7.04 3.76 -2.37
N VAL A 36 8.12 3.00 -2.52
CA VAL A 36 9.49 3.51 -2.38
C VAL A 36 10.33 3.03 -3.55
N PHE A 37 11.20 3.90 -4.07
CA PHE A 37 12.13 3.57 -5.14
C PHE A 37 13.31 4.54 -5.15
N GLU A 38 14.36 4.20 -5.87
CA GLU A 38 15.48 5.10 -6.16
C GLU A 38 15.42 5.56 -7.63
N PHE A 39 15.66 6.86 -7.86
CA PHE A 39 15.71 7.44 -9.19
C PHE A 39 16.59 8.70 -9.17
N ASP A 40 17.48 8.82 -10.16
CA ASP A 40 18.42 9.94 -10.30
C ASP A 40 19.26 10.21 -9.03
N GLY A 41 19.72 9.12 -8.38
CA GLY A 41 20.55 9.19 -7.16
C GLY A 41 19.81 9.68 -5.91
N LYS A 42 18.48 9.75 -5.95
CA LYS A 42 17.64 10.17 -4.82
C LYS A 42 16.71 9.05 -4.38
N LYS A 43 16.29 9.12 -3.11
CA LYS A 43 15.22 8.27 -2.56
C LYS A 43 13.89 8.93 -2.87
N TRP A 44 12.92 8.16 -3.36
CA TRP A 44 11.61 8.65 -3.72
C TRP A 44 10.50 7.89 -3.01
N LEU A 45 9.45 8.64 -2.68
CA LEU A 45 8.18 8.11 -2.21
C LEU A 45 7.11 8.38 -3.25
N ILE A 46 6.28 7.38 -3.54
CA ILE A 46 4.99 7.56 -4.18
C ILE A 46 3.90 7.44 -3.11
N VAL A 47 3.55 8.58 -2.53
CA VAL A 47 2.65 8.68 -1.37
C VAL A 47 1.20 8.69 -1.85
N ARG A 48 0.35 7.89 -1.20
CA ARG A 48 -1.10 8.01 -1.36
C ARG A 48 -1.58 9.22 -0.58
N VAL A 49 -2.22 10.15 -1.27
CA VAL A 49 -2.79 11.37 -0.68
C VAL A 49 -4.30 11.30 -0.79
N ALA A 50 -4.98 11.32 0.35
CA ALA A 50 -6.43 11.27 0.43
C ALA A 50 -7.01 12.66 0.74
N GLU A 51 -7.82 13.17 -0.17
CA GLU A 51 -8.40 14.50 -0.08
C GLU A 51 -9.93 14.45 0.00
N ARG A 52 -10.50 15.43 0.68
CA ARG A 52 -11.95 15.69 0.69
C ARG A 52 -12.24 17.17 0.86
N PRO A 53 -13.47 17.63 0.61
CA PRO A 53 -13.89 18.96 1.04
C PRO A 53 -13.92 19.06 2.57
N ALA A 54 -13.75 20.29 3.09
CA ALA A 54 -14.02 20.58 4.50
C ALA A 54 -15.46 20.16 4.86
N GLN A 55 -15.59 19.38 5.94
CA GLN A 55 -16.89 18.86 6.36
C GLN A 55 -17.73 19.94 7.04
N LYS A 56 -19.05 19.91 6.78
CA LYS A 56 -20.03 20.80 7.42
C LYS A 56 -20.77 20.05 8.53
N GLU A 57 -21.34 20.79 9.49
CA GLU A 57 -22.05 20.16 10.61
C GLU A 57 -23.24 19.31 10.13
N THR A 58 -24.00 19.79 9.15
CA THR A 58 -25.26 19.18 8.67
C THR A 58 -25.11 18.28 7.45
N THR A 59 -23.92 18.23 6.85
CA THR A 59 -23.72 17.66 5.51
C THR A 59 -22.43 16.85 5.47
N ILE A 60 -22.47 15.69 4.83
CA ILE A 60 -21.28 14.93 4.43
C ILE A 60 -20.98 15.25 2.98
N SER A 61 -19.75 15.66 2.70
CA SER A 61 -19.30 16.04 1.37
C SER A 61 -18.07 15.21 0.97
N PHE A 62 -18.04 14.66 -0.23
CA PHE A 62 -16.91 13.85 -0.71
C PHE A 62 -16.70 13.98 -2.22
N PRO A 63 -15.46 13.84 -2.70
CA PRO A 63 -15.16 13.90 -4.13
C PRO A 63 -15.35 12.53 -4.79
N VAL A 64 -15.83 12.54 -6.04
CA VAL A 64 -15.85 11.37 -6.93
C VAL A 64 -15.27 11.77 -8.29
N LEU A 65 -14.47 10.89 -8.90
CA LEU A 65 -14.02 11.06 -10.28
C LEU A 65 -15.11 10.56 -11.22
N THR A 66 -15.53 11.43 -12.13
CA THR A 66 -16.36 11.03 -13.25
C THR A 66 -15.49 10.31 -14.30
N PRO A 67 -16.07 9.44 -15.15
CA PRO A 67 -15.31 8.71 -16.17
C PRO A 67 -14.54 9.58 -17.19
N ASN A 68 -14.89 10.87 -17.31
CA ASN A 68 -14.19 11.83 -18.16
C ASN A 68 -13.02 12.55 -17.46
N GLY A 69 -12.70 12.18 -16.21
CA GLY A 69 -11.59 12.72 -15.43
C GLY A 69 -11.93 13.97 -14.61
N LYS A 70 -13.16 14.46 -14.64
CA LYS A 70 -13.58 15.60 -13.80
C LYS A 70 -13.90 15.12 -12.38
N THR A 71 -13.38 15.82 -11.38
CA THR A 71 -13.79 15.64 -9.97
C THR A 71 -15.10 16.38 -9.72
N GLU A 72 -16.08 15.69 -9.14
CA GLU A 72 -17.35 16.26 -8.69
C GLU A 72 -17.51 16.06 -7.18
N ILE A 73 -18.04 17.07 -6.49
CA ILE A 73 -18.34 16.99 -5.07
C ILE A 73 -19.79 16.60 -4.89
N ILE A 74 -20.02 15.47 -4.23
CA ILE A 74 -21.34 15.05 -3.79
C ILE A 74 -21.53 15.56 -2.36
N GLU A 75 -22.67 16.20 -2.10
CA GLU A 75 -23.07 16.67 -0.78
C GLU A 75 -24.38 16.00 -0.36
N ILE A 76 -24.40 15.37 0.82
CA ILE A 76 -25.55 14.64 1.35
C ILE A 76 -25.86 15.16 2.75
N SER A 77 -27.14 15.44 3.03
CA SER A 77 -27.57 15.79 4.39
C SER A 77 -27.38 14.61 5.34
N LYS A 78 -26.84 14.85 6.54
CA LYS A 78 -26.63 13.80 7.55
C LYS A 78 -27.92 13.16 8.05
N ASP A 79 -29.04 13.90 7.98
CA ASP A 79 -30.36 13.42 8.40
C ASP A 79 -31.13 12.75 7.23
N HIS A 80 -30.49 12.55 6.07
CA HIS A 80 -31.13 11.93 4.94
C HIS A 80 -31.47 10.46 5.26
N PRO A 81 -32.72 10.00 5.06
CA PRO A 81 -33.17 8.67 5.49
C PRO A 81 -32.43 7.51 4.82
N ASP A 82 -31.94 7.71 3.60
CA ASP A 82 -31.19 6.70 2.83
C ASP A 82 -29.67 6.74 3.05
N LEU A 83 -29.16 7.53 4.00
CA LEU A 83 -27.73 7.63 4.30
C LEU A 83 -27.35 6.70 5.46
N ILE A 84 -26.37 5.83 5.21
CA ILE A 84 -25.72 5.00 6.23
C ILE A 84 -24.25 5.41 6.29
N ALA A 85 -23.85 6.09 7.37
CA ALA A 85 -22.51 6.67 7.54
C ALA A 85 -21.84 6.23 8.86
N THR A 86 -21.94 4.93 9.18
CA THR A 86 -21.37 4.36 10.42
C THR A 86 -19.86 4.10 10.34
N ASP A 87 -19.28 3.99 9.13
CA ASP A 87 -17.83 3.94 8.91
C ASP A 87 -17.36 5.31 8.36
N ALA A 88 -16.26 5.84 8.89
CA ALA A 88 -15.73 7.14 8.50
C ALA A 88 -15.11 7.17 7.09
N ARG A 89 -14.80 6.01 6.51
CA ARG A 89 -14.15 5.83 5.20
C ARG A 89 -15.15 5.49 4.10
N VAL A 90 -16.20 4.73 4.43
CA VAL A 90 -17.19 4.23 3.48
C VAL A 90 -18.58 4.56 3.97
N ILE A 91 -19.37 5.19 3.12
CA ILE A 91 -20.79 5.46 3.36
C ILE A 91 -21.65 4.75 2.32
N ASN A 92 -22.87 4.39 2.67
CA ASN A 92 -23.88 3.97 1.72
C ASN A 92 -24.93 5.07 1.56
N TYR A 93 -25.26 5.41 0.32
CA TYR A 93 -26.32 6.33 0.00
C TYR A 93 -27.15 5.80 -1.17
N GLN A 94 -28.46 5.65 -0.96
CA GLN A 94 -29.40 5.14 -1.97
C GLN A 94 -28.96 3.78 -2.56
N GLY A 95 -28.39 2.91 -1.72
CA GLY A 95 -27.94 1.57 -2.13
C GLY A 95 -26.60 1.56 -2.89
N LYS A 96 -25.85 2.66 -2.89
CA LYS A 96 -24.50 2.74 -3.46
C LYS A 96 -23.48 3.09 -2.39
N ASP A 97 -22.36 2.38 -2.41
CA ASP A 97 -21.22 2.67 -1.53
C ASP A 97 -20.34 3.75 -2.14
N TYR A 98 -19.85 4.65 -1.29
CA TYR A 98 -18.96 5.74 -1.64
C TYR A 98 -17.81 5.83 -0.64
N LEU A 99 -16.63 6.22 -1.13
CA LEU A 99 -15.54 6.64 -0.26
C LEU A 99 -15.75 8.09 0.19
N THR A 100 -15.35 8.40 1.41
CA THR A 100 -15.45 9.76 1.98
C THR A 100 -14.28 10.67 1.57
N THR A 101 -13.27 10.10 0.92
CA THR A 101 -12.08 10.78 0.40
C THR A 101 -11.76 10.24 -0.98
N LEU A 102 -11.16 11.07 -1.84
CA LEU A 102 -10.60 10.65 -3.12
C LEU A 102 -9.08 10.55 -2.99
N SER A 103 -8.54 9.36 -3.30
CA SER A 103 -7.09 9.12 -3.25
C SER A 103 -6.43 9.29 -4.63
N HIS A 104 -5.24 9.89 -4.61
CA HIS A 104 -4.32 9.97 -5.74
C HIS A 104 -2.88 9.75 -5.25
N LEU A 105 -1.91 9.68 -6.17
CA LEU A 105 -0.51 9.41 -5.83
C LEU A 105 0.37 10.63 -6.15
N ARG A 106 1.26 10.96 -5.21
CA ARG A 106 2.23 12.07 -5.34
C ARG A 106 3.65 11.58 -5.20
N LEU A 107 4.54 12.16 -6.00
CA LEU A 107 5.96 11.85 -5.99
C LEU A 107 6.68 12.84 -5.09
N LEU A 108 7.40 12.34 -4.10
CA LEU A 108 8.27 13.13 -3.25
C LEU A 108 9.67 12.56 -3.29
N SER A 109 10.68 13.44 -3.35
CA SER A 109 12.08 13.04 -3.42
C SER A 109 12.84 13.53 -2.20
N SER A 110 13.90 12.81 -1.83
CA SER A 110 14.81 13.15 -0.75
C SER A 110 16.24 12.77 -1.10
N GLU A 111 17.18 13.60 -0.68
CA GLU A 111 18.62 13.33 -0.78
C GLU A 111 19.17 12.61 0.46
N ASP A 112 18.50 12.75 1.62
CA ASP A 112 18.94 12.18 2.89
C ASP A 112 18.04 11.04 3.42
N GLY A 113 16.90 10.80 2.75
CA GLY A 113 15.92 9.79 3.17
C GLY A 113 15.08 10.20 4.38
N ILE A 114 15.13 11.47 4.79
CA ILE A 114 14.39 11.98 5.96
C ILE A 114 13.52 13.16 5.55
N HIS A 115 14.08 14.12 4.81
CA HIS A 115 13.37 15.31 4.36
C HIS A 115 12.90 15.12 2.92
N PHE A 116 11.60 14.94 2.75
CA PHE A 116 10.96 14.72 1.45
C PHE A 116 10.24 15.98 0.97
N THR A 117 10.42 16.32 -0.30
CA THR A 117 9.70 17.42 -0.96
C THR A 117 9.17 16.98 -2.30
N GLU A 118 8.02 17.50 -2.70
CA GLU A 118 7.48 17.29 -4.04
C GLU A 118 8.28 18.11 -5.07
N PRO A 119 8.97 17.45 -6.03
CA PRO A 119 9.76 18.14 -7.02
C PRO A 119 8.90 18.67 -8.17
N GLU A 120 9.30 19.81 -8.74
CA GLU A 120 8.65 20.38 -9.92
C GLU A 120 8.85 19.51 -11.18
N GLY A 121 7.89 19.57 -12.11
CA GLY A 121 8.01 18.92 -13.42
C GLY A 121 7.66 17.43 -13.45
N TYR A 122 7.12 16.89 -12.36
CA TYR A 122 6.55 15.53 -12.29
C TYR A 122 5.02 15.60 -12.23
N PRO A 123 4.30 14.68 -12.90
CA PRO A 123 2.85 14.73 -12.96
C PRO A 123 2.20 14.24 -11.66
N LEU A 124 1.06 14.81 -11.32
CA LEU A 124 0.14 14.23 -10.35
C LEU A 124 -0.49 12.96 -10.94
N LEU A 125 -0.38 11.83 -10.24
CA LEU A 125 -0.97 10.58 -10.68
C LEU A 125 -2.38 10.43 -10.09
N VAL A 126 -3.39 10.62 -10.92
CA VAL A 126 -4.81 10.51 -10.55
C VAL A 126 -5.46 9.28 -11.18
N GLY A 127 -6.65 8.95 -10.70
CA GLY A 127 -7.50 7.92 -11.32
C GLY A 127 -7.99 8.34 -12.70
N GLU A 128 -7.97 7.40 -13.65
CA GLU A 128 -8.41 7.59 -15.03
C GLU A 128 -9.30 6.43 -15.49
N GLY A 129 -10.41 6.75 -16.14
CA GLY A 129 -11.36 5.76 -16.66
C GLY A 129 -12.37 5.27 -15.61
N ASP A 130 -13.17 4.29 -16.01
CA ASP A 130 -14.30 3.79 -15.21
C ASP A 130 -13.88 2.94 -14.00
N GLN A 131 -12.75 2.23 -14.10
CA GLN A 131 -12.23 1.38 -13.03
C GLN A 131 -11.54 2.14 -11.88
N GLU A 132 -11.26 3.43 -12.04
CA GLU A 132 -10.50 4.25 -11.08
C GLU A 132 -11.33 5.44 -10.54
N THR A 133 -12.66 5.39 -10.67
CA THR A 133 -13.59 6.48 -10.35
C THR A 133 -13.63 6.87 -8.87
N PHE A 134 -13.21 5.99 -7.96
CA PHE A 134 -13.05 6.26 -6.53
C PHE A 134 -11.58 6.46 -6.13
N GLY A 135 -10.68 6.56 -7.11
CA GLY A 135 -9.28 6.89 -6.92
C GLY A 135 -8.34 5.71 -7.10
N ILE A 136 -7.06 6.02 -6.94
CA ILE A 136 -5.95 5.05 -6.97
C ILE A 136 -5.21 5.09 -5.63
N GLU A 137 -4.86 3.92 -5.10
CA GLU A 137 -4.36 3.78 -3.73
C GLU A 137 -3.15 2.84 -3.66
N ASP A 138 -2.38 3.00 -2.58
CA ASP A 138 -1.44 1.98 -2.08
C ASP A 138 -0.45 1.44 -3.14
N CYS A 139 0.22 2.35 -3.84
CA CYS A 139 1.15 2.01 -4.91
C CYS A 139 2.41 1.31 -4.39
N ARG A 140 2.84 0.27 -5.10
CA ARG A 140 4.12 -0.42 -4.92
C ARG A 140 4.91 -0.30 -6.22
N VAL A 141 6.23 -0.19 -6.08
CA VAL A 141 7.14 0.07 -7.19
C VAL A 141 8.26 -0.95 -7.16
N VAL A 142 8.59 -1.49 -8.34
CA VAL A 142 9.85 -2.21 -8.56
C VAL A 142 10.47 -1.74 -9.87
N GLU A 143 11.79 -1.72 -9.93
CA GLU A 143 12.54 -1.51 -11.17
C GLU A 143 13.04 -2.86 -11.70
N ILE A 144 12.67 -3.20 -12.93
CA ILE A 144 13.15 -4.41 -13.60
C ILE A 144 13.66 -4.00 -14.98
N GLU A 145 14.92 -4.28 -15.26
CA GLU A 145 15.54 -4.04 -16.57
C GLU A 145 15.37 -2.57 -17.05
N GLY A 146 15.51 -1.59 -16.14
CA GLY A 146 15.39 -0.15 -16.44
C GLY A 146 13.95 0.34 -16.64
N THR A 147 12.95 -0.44 -16.23
CA THR A 147 11.54 -0.06 -16.26
C THR A 147 10.94 -0.16 -14.86
N TYR A 148 10.30 0.91 -14.41
CA TYR A 148 9.55 0.92 -13.17
C TYR A 148 8.14 0.38 -13.41
N TYR A 149 7.75 -0.62 -12.63
CA TYR A 149 6.41 -1.22 -12.62
C TYR A 149 5.66 -0.72 -11.39
N LEU A 150 4.58 0.03 -11.61
CA LEU A 150 3.75 0.61 -10.57
C LEU A 150 2.45 -0.17 -10.48
N THR A 151 2.34 -0.99 -9.44
CA THR A 151 1.08 -1.68 -9.13
C THR A 151 0.35 -0.89 -8.06
N PHE A 152 -0.94 -0.67 -8.26
CA PHE A 152 -1.76 0.13 -7.35
C PHE A 152 -3.16 -0.44 -7.26
N THR A 153 -3.84 -0.12 -6.17
CA THR A 153 -5.24 -0.46 -5.98
C THR A 153 -6.08 0.51 -6.83
N SER A 154 -6.85 -0.04 -7.76
CA SER A 154 -7.78 0.67 -8.63
C SER A 154 -9.19 0.52 -8.05
N VAL A 155 -9.85 1.64 -7.70
CA VAL A 155 -11.13 1.62 -6.97
C VAL A 155 -12.23 2.27 -7.81
N SER A 156 -13.38 1.60 -7.90
CA SER A 156 -14.59 2.11 -8.54
C SER A 156 -15.85 1.52 -7.94
N ASP A 157 -17.00 1.91 -8.49
CA ASP A 157 -18.28 1.25 -8.25
C ASP A 157 -18.33 -0.22 -8.71
N LYS A 158 -17.32 -0.70 -9.44
CA LYS A 158 -17.17 -2.12 -9.85
C LYS A 158 -16.36 -2.95 -8.88
N GLY A 159 -15.76 -2.32 -7.86
CA GLY A 159 -14.99 -2.98 -6.82
C GLY A 159 -13.55 -2.48 -6.76
N VAL A 160 -12.70 -3.31 -6.16
CA VAL A 160 -11.32 -2.99 -5.83
C VAL A 160 -10.42 -3.96 -6.59
N ALA A 161 -9.66 -3.48 -7.56
CA ALA A 161 -8.81 -4.28 -8.43
C ALA A 161 -7.34 -3.83 -8.35
N VAL A 162 -6.45 -4.49 -9.09
CA VAL A 162 -5.04 -4.08 -9.21
C VAL A 162 -4.78 -3.54 -10.61
N GLY A 163 -4.44 -2.26 -10.69
CA GLY A 163 -3.97 -1.61 -11.90
C GLY A 163 -2.45 -1.67 -12.05
N LEU A 164 -1.97 -1.53 -13.29
CA LEU A 164 -0.55 -1.40 -13.62
C LEU A 164 -0.29 -0.19 -14.52
N ARG A 165 0.72 0.59 -14.13
CA ARG A 165 1.37 1.60 -14.97
C ARG A 165 2.87 1.31 -15.03
N THR A 166 3.53 1.63 -16.14
CA THR A 166 4.99 1.53 -16.26
C THR A 166 5.60 2.85 -16.68
N THR A 167 6.82 3.13 -16.24
CA THR A 167 7.58 4.32 -16.63
C THR A 167 9.08 4.04 -16.65
N LYS A 168 9.84 4.89 -17.33
CA LYS A 168 11.31 4.90 -17.30
C LYS A 168 11.88 6.23 -16.81
N ASP A 169 11.06 7.27 -16.75
CA ASP A 169 11.48 8.66 -16.53
C ASP A 169 10.66 9.37 -15.45
N TRP A 170 9.62 8.70 -14.90
CA TRP A 170 8.67 9.24 -13.93
C TRP A 170 7.88 10.45 -14.43
N LYS A 171 7.91 10.72 -15.74
CA LYS A 171 7.18 11.81 -16.41
C LYS A 171 6.14 11.28 -17.38
N THR A 172 6.48 10.20 -18.09
CA THR A 172 5.62 9.54 -19.06
C THR A 172 5.26 8.16 -18.54
N PHE A 173 3.96 7.86 -18.48
CA PHE A 173 3.44 6.60 -17.96
C PHE A 173 2.66 5.85 -19.04
N GLU A 174 3.04 4.60 -19.27
CA GLU A 174 2.26 3.67 -20.06
C GLU A 174 1.24 2.97 -19.15
N LYS A 175 0.00 2.88 -19.62
CA LYS A 175 -1.13 2.32 -18.86
C LYS A 175 -1.47 0.94 -19.40
N HIS A 176 -1.52 -0.05 -18.52
CA HIS A 176 -1.78 -1.45 -18.89
C HIS A 176 -3.15 -1.97 -18.44
N GLY A 177 -3.95 -1.11 -17.78
CA GLY A 177 -5.25 -1.49 -17.23
C GLY A 177 -5.11 -2.37 -15.99
N LEU A 178 -6.11 -3.23 -15.76
CA LEU A 178 -6.15 -4.13 -14.61
C LEU A 178 -5.35 -5.41 -14.89
N ILE A 179 -4.39 -5.72 -14.02
CA ILE A 179 -3.60 -6.95 -14.07
C ILE A 179 -4.13 -8.05 -13.14
N PHE A 180 -4.92 -7.68 -12.12
CA PHE A 180 -5.73 -8.63 -11.34
C PHE A 180 -7.16 -8.08 -11.19
N PRO A 181 -8.20 -8.91 -11.42
CA PRO A 181 -9.59 -8.47 -11.37
C PRO A 181 -10.07 -8.22 -9.94
N ALA A 182 -11.13 -7.43 -9.78
CA ALA A 182 -11.76 -7.23 -8.49
C ALA A 182 -12.37 -8.56 -7.97
N HIS A 183 -12.32 -8.85 -6.67
CA HIS A 183 -11.70 -8.05 -5.60
C HIS A 183 -10.25 -8.47 -5.33
N ASN A 184 -9.29 -7.56 -5.52
CA ASN A 184 -7.86 -7.82 -5.29
C ASN A 184 -7.10 -6.54 -4.95
N LYS A 185 -6.05 -6.66 -4.13
CA LYS A 185 -5.13 -5.57 -3.74
C LYS A 185 -3.81 -6.14 -3.21
N ASP A 186 -3.00 -5.28 -2.58
CA ASP A 186 -1.72 -5.65 -1.94
C ASP A 186 -0.80 -6.40 -2.93
N CYS A 187 -0.70 -5.89 -4.17
CA CYS A 187 0.04 -6.54 -5.25
C CYS A 187 1.51 -6.12 -5.23
N ALA A 188 2.43 -7.04 -4.91
CA ALA A 188 3.87 -6.75 -4.89
C ALA A 188 4.59 -7.62 -5.92
N ILE A 189 5.11 -6.99 -6.98
CA ILE A 189 5.95 -7.67 -7.98
C ILE A 189 7.34 -7.89 -7.37
N PHE A 190 7.99 -9.01 -7.71
CA PHE A 190 9.36 -9.30 -7.31
C PHE A 190 10.34 -8.38 -8.05
N GLU A 191 11.47 -8.05 -7.43
CA GLU A 191 12.47 -7.12 -8.01
C GLU A 191 13.24 -7.71 -9.21
N GLU A 192 13.13 -9.01 -9.45
CA GLU A 192 13.70 -9.65 -10.63
C GLU A 192 12.85 -10.85 -11.10
N LYS A 193 13.15 -11.33 -12.31
CA LYS A 193 12.57 -12.57 -12.83
C LYS A 193 13.17 -13.79 -12.14
N VAL A 194 12.33 -14.71 -11.67
CA VAL A 194 12.76 -16.00 -11.13
C VAL A 194 12.59 -17.06 -12.20
N ASN A 195 13.69 -17.70 -12.61
CA ASN A 195 13.71 -18.70 -13.68
C ASN A 195 13.03 -18.22 -14.97
N GLY A 196 13.28 -16.96 -15.35
CA GLY A 196 12.78 -16.34 -16.57
C GLY A 196 11.32 -15.87 -16.53
N LYS A 197 10.63 -15.98 -15.39
CA LYS A 197 9.25 -15.49 -15.20
C LYS A 197 9.19 -14.35 -14.20
N PHE A 198 8.27 -13.43 -14.40
CA PHE A 198 7.85 -12.51 -13.35
C PHE A 198 7.03 -13.25 -12.30
N TYR A 199 7.11 -12.78 -11.05
CA TYR A 199 6.25 -13.20 -9.96
C TYR A 199 5.66 -11.98 -9.25
N ALA A 200 4.44 -12.13 -8.76
CA ALA A 200 3.79 -11.12 -7.92
C ALA A 200 3.03 -11.79 -6.79
N LEU A 201 3.17 -11.23 -5.59
CA LEU A 201 2.23 -11.46 -4.50
C LEU A 201 0.98 -10.63 -4.76
N HIS A 202 -0.20 -11.16 -4.42
CA HIS A 202 -1.47 -10.44 -4.54
C HIS A 202 -2.48 -10.98 -3.52
N ARG A 203 -3.61 -10.29 -3.34
CA ARG A 203 -4.54 -10.55 -2.22
C ARG A 203 -6.01 -10.54 -2.67
N PRO A 204 -6.49 -11.61 -3.32
CA PRO A 204 -7.91 -11.81 -3.53
C PRO A 204 -8.69 -11.63 -2.23
N SER A 205 -9.80 -10.91 -2.29
CA SER A 205 -10.67 -10.67 -1.13
C SER A 205 -12.05 -11.26 -1.44
N SER A 206 -12.56 -12.12 -0.56
CA SER A 206 -13.87 -12.76 -0.71
C SER A 206 -14.70 -12.49 0.54
N VAL A 207 -15.98 -12.14 0.34
CA VAL A 207 -16.90 -11.81 1.44
C VAL A 207 -17.44 -13.07 2.11
N ASP A 208 -17.62 -14.15 1.35
CA ASP A 208 -18.29 -15.38 1.84
C ASP A 208 -17.30 -16.51 2.15
N ILE A 209 -16.70 -17.10 1.11
CA ILE A 209 -15.82 -18.27 1.22
C ILE A 209 -14.40 -17.87 0.86
N GLY A 210 -13.47 -18.22 1.74
CA GLY A 210 -12.06 -17.85 1.64
C GLY A 210 -11.70 -16.87 2.75
N GLY A 211 -10.68 -16.07 2.51
CA GLY A 211 -10.27 -15.03 3.44
C GLY A 211 -9.31 -14.07 2.76
N ASN A 212 -8.85 -13.09 3.52
CA ASN A 212 -7.88 -12.12 3.06
C ASN A 212 -6.47 -12.73 3.20
N TYR A 213 -6.12 -13.57 2.23
CA TYR A 213 -4.88 -14.35 2.19
C TYR A 213 -3.92 -13.82 1.14
N ILE A 214 -2.61 -14.04 1.32
CA ILE A 214 -1.61 -13.73 0.29
C ILE A 214 -1.54 -14.91 -0.68
N TRP A 215 -1.68 -14.57 -1.95
CA TRP A 215 -1.52 -15.45 -3.09
C TRP A 215 -0.29 -15.02 -3.89
N ILE A 216 0.21 -15.92 -4.72
CA ILE A 216 1.29 -15.66 -5.68
C ILE A 216 0.83 -16.05 -7.08
N ALA A 217 1.25 -15.28 -8.08
CA ALA A 217 1.04 -15.57 -9.49
C ALA A 217 2.37 -15.45 -10.26
N SER A 218 2.47 -16.14 -11.39
CA SER A 218 3.59 -15.98 -12.32
C SER A 218 3.12 -15.30 -13.61
N SER A 219 4.03 -14.66 -14.34
CA SER A 219 3.75 -14.04 -15.63
C SER A 219 4.93 -14.15 -16.59
N PRO A 220 4.69 -14.38 -17.90
CA PRO A 220 5.75 -14.37 -18.91
C PRO A 220 6.21 -12.97 -19.31
N ASP A 221 5.39 -11.94 -19.07
CA ASP A 221 5.59 -10.58 -19.62
C ASP A 221 5.35 -9.45 -18.61
N GLY A 222 4.94 -9.77 -17.38
CA GLY A 222 4.60 -8.80 -16.34
C GLY A 222 3.20 -8.20 -16.49
N LEU A 223 2.44 -8.62 -17.50
CA LEU A 223 1.10 -8.10 -17.81
C LEU A 223 0.03 -9.19 -17.63
N HIS A 224 0.27 -10.39 -18.15
CA HIS A 224 -0.66 -11.50 -18.11
C HIS A 224 -0.28 -12.47 -16.99
N TRP A 225 -1.08 -12.50 -15.92
CA TRP A 225 -0.79 -13.26 -14.72
C TRP A 225 -1.62 -14.53 -14.64
N GLY A 226 -0.98 -15.62 -14.19
CA GLY A 226 -1.60 -16.93 -14.05
C GLY A 226 -0.92 -17.79 -12.99
N GLU A 227 -1.20 -19.09 -13.01
CA GLU A 227 -0.64 -20.08 -12.06
C GLU A 227 -0.87 -19.69 -10.58
N HIS A 228 -2.00 -19.04 -10.28
CA HIS A 228 -2.30 -18.50 -8.96
C HIS A 228 -2.30 -19.58 -7.87
N LYS A 229 -1.61 -19.30 -6.75
CA LYS A 229 -1.57 -20.18 -5.58
C LYS A 229 -1.70 -19.39 -4.29
N CYS A 230 -2.57 -19.84 -3.38
CA CYS A 230 -2.61 -19.32 -2.02
C CYS A 230 -1.39 -19.83 -1.25
N ILE A 231 -0.60 -18.94 -0.67
CA ILE A 231 0.67 -19.30 0.00
C ILE A 231 0.71 -18.92 1.48
N VAL A 232 -0.03 -17.89 1.91
CA VAL A 232 -0.06 -17.46 3.31
C VAL A 232 -1.49 -17.14 3.73
N THR A 233 -1.99 -17.86 4.74
CA THR A 233 -3.33 -17.64 5.31
C THR A 233 -3.26 -16.95 6.67
N THR A 234 -4.41 -16.43 7.13
CA THR A 234 -4.58 -15.88 8.48
C THR A 234 -4.49 -16.97 9.54
N ARG A 235 -4.03 -16.62 10.74
CA ARG A 235 -3.92 -17.56 11.87
C ARG A 235 -4.88 -17.17 12.98
N LYS A 236 -5.91 -17.99 13.22
CA LYS A 236 -6.92 -17.71 14.25
C LYS A 236 -6.26 -17.57 15.63
N GLY A 237 -6.57 -16.49 16.36
CA GLY A 237 -6.00 -16.19 17.67
C GLY A 237 -4.60 -15.54 17.65
N HIS A 238 -4.02 -15.30 16.47
CA HIS A 238 -2.77 -14.55 16.32
C HIS A 238 -3.03 -13.09 15.94
N TRP A 239 -1.95 -12.31 15.87
CA TRP A 239 -1.95 -10.90 15.47
C TRP A 239 -2.38 -10.68 14.01
N ASP A 240 -2.26 -11.70 13.15
CA ASP A 240 -2.67 -11.70 11.75
C ASP A 240 -3.90 -12.60 11.50
N SER A 241 -4.84 -12.56 12.45
CA SER A 241 -6.03 -13.42 12.47
C SER A 241 -7.14 -13.01 11.51
N LYS A 242 -7.21 -11.73 11.10
CA LYS A 242 -8.30 -11.22 10.27
C LYS A 242 -7.93 -11.06 8.80
N ARG A 243 -6.70 -10.63 8.53
CA ARG A 243 -6.18 -10.43 7.17
C ARG A 243 -4.67 -10.42 7.15
N VAL A 244 -4.13 -10.82 6.00
CA VAL A 244 -2.73 -10.64 5.62
C VAL A 244 -2.66 -10.03 4.23
N GLY A 245 -1.59 -9.31 3.93
CA GLY A 245 -1.28 -8.77 2.61
C GLY A 245 0.22 -8.50 2.47
N ALA A 246 0.70 -8.55 1.23
CA ALA A 246 2.10 -8.25 0.94
C ALA A 246 2.41 -6.78 1.25
N GLY A 247 3.59 -6.51 1.79
CA GLY A 247 4.06 -5.16 2.04
C GLY A 247 4.65 -4.58 0.76
N ALA A 248 5.98 -4.55 0.69
CA ALA A 248 6.73 -4.17 -0.50
C ALA A 248 7.08 -5.41 -1.37
N ALA A 249 7.97 -5.24 -2.34
CA ALA A 249 8.55 -6.38 -3.06
C ALA A 249 9.31 -7.33 -2.11
N PRO A 250 9.30 -8.65 -2.36
CA PRO A 250 10.15 -9.56 -1.59
C PRO A 250 11.65 -9.27 -1.81
N ILE A 251 12.40 -9.20 -0.71
CA ILE A 251 13.85 -8.93 -0.70
C ILE A 251 14.62 -10.21 -0.99
N LYS A 252 15.48 -10.21 -2.00
CA LYS A 252 16.35 -11.36 -2.28
C LYS A 252 17.41 -11.52 -1.20
N THR A 253 17.54 -12.71 -0.62
CA THR A 253 18.61 -13.05 0.32
C THR A 253 19.26 -14.38 -0.05
N HIS A 254 20.42 -14.69 0.54
CA HIS A 254 21.07 -16.00 0.38
C HIS A 254 20.23 -17.18 0.92
N LYS A 255 19.16 -16.93 1.69
CA LYS A 255 18.27 -17.97 2.25
C LYS A 255 16.96 -18.11 1.48
N GLY A 256 16.65 -17.18 0.57
CA GLY A 256 15.35 -17.09 -0.09
C GLY A 256 14.86 -15.67 -0.23
N TRP A 257 13.62 -15.52 -0.70
CA TRP A 257 12.94 -14.22 -0.82
C TRP A 257 12.25 -13.86 0.49
N LEU A 258 12.76 -12.83 1.17
CA LEU A 258 12.23 -12.33 2.43
C LEU A 258 11.11 -11.32 2.14
N GLU A 259 9.89 -11.67 2.50
CA GLU A 259 8.75 -10.75 2.44
C GLU A 259 8.46 -10.18 3.82
N ILE A 260 8.37 -8.85 3.91
CA ILE A 260 7.83 -8.15 5.09
C ILE A 260 6.37 -7.79 4.79
N TYR A 261 5.46 -8.48 5.47
CA TYR A 261 4.02 -8.42 5.18
C TYR A 261 3.26 -7.76 6.33
N HIS A 262 2.11 -7.14 6.02
CA HIS A 262 1.19 -6.66 7.05
C HIS A 262 0.16 -7.72 7.43
N GLY A 263 -0.18 -7.75 8.71
CA GLY A 263 -1.25 -8.56 9.26
C GLY A 263 -2.10 -7.75 10.21
N ALA A 264 -3.41 -7.99 10.22
CA ALA A 264 -4.31 -7.37 11.18
C ALA A 264 -5.18 -8.39 11.91
N ASN A 265 -5.53 -8.04 13.15
CA ASN A 265 -6.40 -8.83 14.01
C ASN A 265 -7.86 -8.36 13.95
N GLU A 266 -8.74 -9.00 14.73
CA GLU A 266 -10.17 -8.66 14.81
C GLU A 266 -10.44 -7.26 15.38
N ASN A 267 -9.48 -6.66 16.10
CA ASN A 267 -9.56 -5.30 16.61
C ASN A 267 -8.99 -4.27 15.62
N HIS A 268 -8.72 -4.70 14.38
CA HIS A 268 -8.12 -3.87 13.32
C HIS A 268 -6.76 -3.25 13.66
N GLN A 269 -6.01 -3.84 14.60
CA GLN A 269 -4.62 -3.46 14.82
C GLN A 269 -3.76 -4.05 13.70
N TYR A 270 -3.03 -3.22 12.97
CA TYR A 270 -2.11 -3.64 11.91
C TYR A 270 -0.68 -3.67 12.43
N CYS A 271 0.01 -4.77 12.16
CA CYS A 271 1.42 -4.97 12.51
C CYS A 271 2.18 -5.50 11.28
N LEU A 272 3.52 -5.53 11.36
CA LEU A 272 4.36 -6.15 10.34
C LEU A 272 4.94 -7.46 10.85
N GLY A 273 5.01 -8.46 9.98
CA GLY A 273 5.69 -9.73 10.18
C GLY A 273 6.54 -10.07 8.99
N ALA A 274 7.16 -11.25 8.99
CA ALA A 274 7.94 -11.70 7.84
C ALA A 274 7.71 -13.17 7.51
N PHE A 275 7.87 -13.52 6.23
CA PHE A 275 8.02 -14.89 5.79
C PHE A 275 9.10 -14.99 4.71
N LEU A 276 9.63 -16.20 4.53
CA LEU A 276 10.67 -16.50 3.55
C LEU A 276 10.11 -17.46 2.51
N LEU A 277 10.29 -17.13 1.24
CA LEU A 277 9.99 -18.01 0.12
C LEU A 277 11.27 -18.64 -0.42
N ASP A 278 11.14 -19.82 -1.02
CA ASP A 278 12.23 -20.51 -1.69
C ASP A 278 12.76 -19.70 -2.89
N LEU A 279 14.10 -19.67 -3.04
CA LEU A 279 14.78 -18.82 -4.00
C LEU A 279 14.47 -19.22 -5.46
N ASP A 280 14.37 -20.52 -5.71
CA ASP A 280 14.15 -21.09 -7.05
C ASP A 280 12.66 -21.30 -7.35
N ASN A 281 11.86 -21.52 -6.30
CA ASN A 281 10.42 -21.71 -6.40
C ASN A 281 9.67 -20.85 -5.37
N PRO A 282 9.39 -19.58 -5.68
CA PRO A 282 8.78 -18.64 -4.74
C PRO A 282 7.33 -19.01 -4.36
N THR A 283 6.76 -20.06 -4.97
CA THR A 283 5.46 -20.59 -4.53
C THR A 283 5.53 -21.42 -3.24
N LYS A 284 6.74 -21.66 -2.71
CA LYS A 284 6.97 -22.38 -1.45
C LYS A 284 7.35 -21.41 -0.34
N VAL A 285 6.52 -21.32 0.69
CA VAL A 285 6.90 -20.68 1.96
C VAL A 285 7.79 -21.64 2.75
N ILE A 286 8.99 -21.19 3.12
CA ILE A 286 9.96 -21.97 3.90
C ILE A 286 9.76 -21.72 5.40
N SER A 287 9.55 -20.47 5.77
CA SER A 287 9.46 -20.06 7.17
C SER A 287 8.66 -18.77 7.33
N ARG A 288 8.12 -18.54 8.53
CA ARG A 288 7.30 -17.37 8.88
C ARG A 288 7.51 -16.98 10.34
N THR A 289 7.36 -15.70 10.68
CA THR A 289 7.43 -15.26 12.07
C THR A 289 6.15 -15.61 12.85
N ASP A 290 6.30 -16.07 14.09
CA ASP A 290 5.17 -16.32 14.99
C ASP A 290 4.61 -15.03 15.59
N ALA A 291 5.50 -14.11 15.95
CA ALA A 291 5.19 -12.77 16.45
C ALA A 291 5.43 -11.70 15.37
N PRO A 292 4.84 -10.51 15.51
CA PRO A 292 5.21 -9.36 14.67
C PRO A 292 6.69 -9.00 14.85
N ILE A 293 7.29 -8.40 13.83
CA ILE A 293 8.59 -7.73 13.88
C ILE A 293 8.45 -6.24 14.20
N MET A 294 7.28 -5.65 13.94
CA MET A 294 6.92 -4.28 14.28
C MET A 294 5.45 -4.21 14.69
N VAL A 295 5.17 -3.51 15.77
CA VAL A 295 3.80 -3.25 16.26
C VAL A 295 3.63 -1.75 16.52
N PRO A 296 2.42 -1.19 16.41
CA PRO A 296 2.20 0.22 16.72
C PRO A 296 2.47 0.47 18.21
N THR A 297 3.44 1.34 18.51
CA THR A 297 3.84 1.71 19.88
C THR A 297 4.03 3.21 20.07
N ALA A 298 4.37 3.95 19.01
CA ALA A 298 4.52 5.40 19.09
C ALA A 298 3.16 6.09 19.02
N ASP A 299 3.04 7.29 19.57
CA ASP A 299 1.78 8.05 19.62
C ASP A 299 1.17 8.24 18.22
N TYR A 300 2.01 8.53 17.22
CA TYR A 300 1.60 8.69 15.81
C TYR A 300 1.17 7.36 15.14
N GLU A 301 1.47 6.20 15.72
CA GLU A 301 1.06 4.86 15.24
C GLU A 301 -0.20 4.35 15.97
N ILE A 302 -0.46 4.86 17.17
CA ILE A 302 -1.62 4.47 18.00
C ILE A 302 -2.80 5.42 17.75
N SER A 303 -2.54 6.69 17.43
CA SER A 303 -3.55 7.72 17.21
C SER A 303 -3.39 8.42 15.88
N GLY A 304 -4.50 8.61 15.19
CA GLY A 304 -4.64 9.35 13.94
C GLY A 304 -6.02 9.11 13.34
N PHE A 305 -6.18 9.35 12.04
CA PHE A 305 -7.43 9.07 11.31
C PHE A 305 -7.96 7.65 11.53
N PHE A 306 -7.07 6.65 11.53
CA PHE A 306 -7.36 5.26 11.91
C PHE A 306 -6.19 4.68 12.72
N GLY A 307 -6.28 4.78 14.05
CA GLY A 307 -5.19 4.40 14.96
C GLY A 307 -4.86 2.91 15.04
N ASN A 308 -3.71 2.59 15.65
CA ASN A 308 -3.13 1.24 15.80
C ASN A 308 -2.68 0.61 14.48
N VAL A 309 -2.03 1.41 13.63
CA VAL A 309 -1.59 0.97 12.31
C VAL A 309 -0.12 1.28 12.06
N VAL A 310 0.61 0.26 11.64
CA VAL A 310 1.87 0.36 10.88
C VAL A 310 1.70 -0.43 9.59
N PHE A 311 1.93 0.21 8.44
CA PHE A 311 1.64 -0.38 7.13
C PHE A 311 2.68 0.05 6.08
N THR A 312 3.27 -0.88 5.33
CA THR A 312 4.33 -0.56 4.37
C THR A 312 3.99 -1.00 2.96
N ASN A 313 4.41 -0.20 1.97
CA ASN A 313 4.35 -0.50 0.54
C ASN A 313 5.72 -0.42 -0.15
N GLY A 314 6.79 -0.10 0.59
CA GLY A 314 8.10 0.09 0.01
C GLY A 314 9.21 0.16 1.06
N HIS A 315 10.41 -0.21 0.62
CA HIS A 315 11.63 -0.14 1.41
C HIS A 315 12.81 0.08 0.48
N ILE A 316 13.99 0.31 1.06
CA ILE A 316 15.29 0.32 0.40
C ILE A 316 16.19 -0.62 1.18
N VAL A 317 16.84 -1.55 0.48
CA VAL A 317 17.97 -2.32 1.03
C VAL A 317 19.20 -1.44 0.93
N GLU A 318 19.79 -1.09 2.08
CA GLU A 318 20.97 -0.23 2.11
C GLU A 318 22.23 -0.99 1.63
N PRO A 319 23.31 -0.29 1.23
CA PRO A 319 24.49 -0.92 0.61
C PRO A 319 25.29 -1.93 1.46
N ASP A 320 24.92 -2.11 2.74
CA ASP A 320 25.54 -3.08 3.64
C ASP A 320 24.91 -4.49 3.56
N ASP A 321 23.91 -4.68 2.68
CA ASP A 321 23.15 -5.92 2.46
C ASP A 321 22.48 -6.49 3.74
N ASP A 322 22.24 -5.64 4.73
CA ASP A 322 21.62 -6.05 6.01
C ASP A 322 20.58 -5.03 6.48
N THR A 323 20.86 -3.75 6.35
CA THR A 323 19.95 -2.70 6.78
C THR A 323 18.86 -2.51 5.73
N VAL A 324 17.60 -2.61 6.16
CA VAL A 324 16.42 -2.27 5.36
C VAL A 324 15.82 -1.01 5.94
N THR A 325 15.81 0.06 5.16
CA THR A 325 15.07 1.28 5.46
C THR A 325 13.66 1.14 4.92
N MET A 326 12.68 1.11 5.81
CA MET A 326 11.28 0.99 5.49
C MET A 326 10.58 2.33 5.69
N TYR A 327 9.79 2.73 4.69
CA TYR A 327 8.84 3.82 4.83
C TYR A 327 7.44 3.24 4.98
N TYR A 328 6.69 3.73 5.96
CA TYR A 328 5.41 3.16 6.35
C TYR A 328 4.38 4.25 6.66
N GLY A 329 3.12 3.94 6.36
CA GLY A 329 1.97 4.68 6.86
C GLY A 329 1.73 4.37 8.33
N ALA A 330 1.43 5.40 9.11
CA ALA A 330 1.10 5.32 10.53
C ALA A 330 -0.26 5.96 10.80
N SER A 331 -1.13 5.22 11.49
CA SER A 331 -2.50 5.61 11.87
C SER A 331 -3.38 6.18 10.75
N ASP A 332 -3.17 5.73 9.52
CA ASP A 332 -3.79 6.28 8.31
C ASP A 332 -3.68 7.81 8.19
N GLU A 333 -2.60 8.42 8.66
CA GLU A 333 -2.45 9.89 8.68
C GLU A 333 -1.04 10.36 8.29
N PHE A 334 -0.01 9.67 8.77
CA PHE A 334 1.38 10.07 8.65
C PHE A 334 2.20 9.11 7.81
N VAL A 335 3.28 9.61 7.20
CA VAL A 335 4.38 8.77 6.70
C VAL A 335 5.54 8.84 7.69
N CYS A 336 6.10 7.68 7.98
CA CYS A 336 7.19 7.48 8.92
C CYS A 336 8.28 6.60 8.31
N GLY A 337 9.48 6.62 8.91
CA GLY A 337 10.61 5.76 8.55
C GLY A 337 11.09 4.92 9.73
N ALA A 338 11.56 3.70 9.45
CA ALA A 338 12.20 2.82 10.42
C ALA A 338 13.23 1.95 9.71
N THR A 339 14.26 1.50 10.44
CA THR A 339 15.22 0.51 9.95
C THR A 339 15.04 -0.85 10.63
N PHE A 340 15.42 -1.89 9.90
CA PHE A 340 15.50 -3.27 10.36
C PHE A 340 16.83 -3.89 9.92
N SER A 341 17.31 -4.91 10.63
CA SER A 341 18.34 -5.82 10.13
C SER A 341 17.70 -7.06 9.49
N ILE A 342 18.05 -7.36 8.24
CA ILE A 342 17.68 -8.58 7.53
C ILE A 342 18.17 -9.79 8.31
N LYS A 343 19.40 -9.77 8.82
CA LYS A 343 19.94 -10.90 9.62
C LYS A 343 19.12 -11.12 10.88
N GLU A 344 18.70 -10.05 11.57
CA GLU A 344 17.82 -10.17 12.72
C GLU A 344 16.46 -10.74 12.32
N ILE A 345 15.80 -10.22 11.28
CA ILE A 345 14.52 -10.75 10.78
C ILE A 345 14.65 -12.24 10.45
N LEU A 346 15.70 -12.63 9.71
CA LEU A 346 15.97 -14.02 9.33
C LEU A 346 16.16 -14.94 10.54
N SER A 347 16.67 -14.42 11.66
CA SER A 347 16.84 -15.19 12.91
C SER A 347 15.53 -15.48 13.65
N LEU A 348 14.48 -14.69 13.38
CA LEU A 348 13.16 -14.81 14.02
C LEU A 348 12.23 -15.80 13.31
N LEU A 349 12.53 -16.13 12.05
CA LEU A 349 11.71 -17.01 11.23
C LEU A 349 11.69 -18.44 11.77
N LYS A 350 10.50 -19.05 11.75
CA LYS A 350 10.27 -20.46 12.12
C LYS A 350 9.81 -21.25 10.90
N PRO A 351 10.28 -22.49 10.70
CA PRO A 351 9.78 -23.36 9.63
C PRO A 351 8.25 -23.44 9.66
N VAL A 352 7.62 -23.39 8.48
CA VAL A 352 6.15 -23.50 8.34
C VAL A 352 5.65 -24.95 8.33
#